data_AF-A0A0K0GM73-F1
#
_entry.id   AF-A0A0K0GM73-F1
#
_cell.length_a   1.000
_cell.length_b   1.000
_cell.length_c   1.000
_cell.angle_alpha   90.00
_cell.angle_beta   90.00
_cell.angle_gamma   90.00
#
_symmetry.space_group_name_H-M   'P 1'
#
loop_
_entity.id
_entity.type
_entity.pdbx_description
1 polymer ?
#
loop_
_entity_poly.entity_id
_entity_poly.type
_entity_poly.pdbx_seq_one_letter_code
_entity_poly.pdbx_strand_id
1 'polypeptide(L)'
;MQIATGNAREPIWPKTAVGSISHTHRLAMSAVAPADRWRGIGIDLEHLADPDAQAALRARVVNASELALLQTLHDAGDATLDALLTLVFSAKESLFKASFAVVGRYFDFSAEQVTGVNVAAGCLQLRLCESLCPSLPADHLCPVGFGWVDPQTVVTYRVW
;
A
#
# COMPACT_ATOMS: atom_id res chain seq x y z
N MET A 1 -15.85 2.75 22.47
CA MET A 1 -16.16 3.60 21.31
C MET A 1 -16.15 2.70 20.08
N GLN A 2 -17.21 2.70 19.28
CA GLN A 2 -17.34 1.86 18.09
C GLN A 2 -16.82 2.62 16.88
N ILE A 3 -16.03 1.97 16.01
CA ILE A 3 -15.61 2.52 14.72
C ILE A 3 -16.74 2.25 13.72
N ALA A 4 -17.36 3.31 13.20
CA ALA A 4 -18.42 3.20 12.20
C ALA A 4 -17.82 3.01 10.79
N THR A 5 -18.66 2.61 9.84
CA THR A 5 -18.27 2.43 8.43
C THR A 5 -18.88 3.55 7.60
N GLY A 6 -18.05 4.25 6.84
CA GLY A 6 -18.46 5.32 5.92
C GLY A 6 -18.97 4.79 4.58
N ASN A 7 -19.35 5.71 3.71
CA ASN A 7 -20.02 5.39 2.45
C ASN A 7 -19.10 4.68 1.45
N ALA A 8 -17.79 4.92 1.52
CA ALA A 8 -16.78 4.22 0.73
C ALA A 8 -16.17 3.02 1.48
N ARG A 9 -16.86 2.53 2.53
CA ARG A 9 -16.42 1.45 3.44
C ARG A 9 -15.18 1.77 4.28
N GLU A 10 -14.80 3.04 4.34
CA GLU A 10 -13.72 3.53 5.18
C GLU A 10 -14.11 3.48 6.66
N PRO A 11 -13.17 3.18 7.57
CA PRO A 11 -13.40 3.32 9.00
C PRO A 11 -13.55 4.81 9.37
N ILE A 12 -14.64 5.14 10.07
CA ILE A 12 -14.87 6.49 10.60
C ILE A 12 -14.18 6.60 11.95
N TRP A 13 -12.99 7.21 11.93
CA TRP A 13 -12.21 7.47 13.13
C TRP A 13 -12.74 8.68 13.92
N PRO A 14 -12.57 8.68 15.26
CA PRO A 14 -12.80 9.88 16.06
C PRO A 14 -11.90 11.03 15.60
N LYS A 15 -12.35 12.28 15.78
CA LYS A 15 -11.59 13.48 15.36
C LYS A 15 -10.15 13.56 15.92
N THR A 16 -9.85 12.86 17.01
CA THR A 16 -8.55 12.84 17.68
C THR A 16 -7.61 11.75 17.16
N ALA A 17 -8.07 10.88 16.27
CA ALA A 17 -7.30 9.73 15.80
C ALA A 17 -7.38 9.57 14.28
N VAL A 18 -6.28 9.07 13.72
CA VAL A 18 -6.23 8.46 12.39
C VAL A 18 -5.96 6.99 12.56
N GLY A 19 -6.47 6.16 11.65
CA GLY A 19 -6.24 4.73 11.75
C GLY A 19 -6.48 3.99 10.44
N SER A 20 -6.05 2.74 10.42
CA SER A 20 -6.22 1.85 9.30
C SER A 20 -6.48 0.44 9.80
N ILE A 21 -7.29 -0.30 9.04
CA ILE A 21 -7.65 -1.69 9.32
C ILE A 21 -7.38 -2.47 8.04
N SER A 22 -6.70 -3.61 8.16
CA SER A 22 -6.61 -4.58 7.08
C SER A 22 -6.77 -6.00 7.62
N HIS A 23 -7.22 -6.90 6.78
CA HIS A 23 -7.43 -8.29 7.15
C HIS A 23 -7.28 -9.20 5.94
N THR A 24 -6.81 -10.41 6.22
CA THR A 24 -6.92 -11.57 5.34
C THR A 24 -7.98 -12.51 5.91
N HIS A 25 -8.12 -13.69 5.29
CA HIS A 25 -8.96 -14.76 5.82
C HIS A 25 -8.48 -15.33 7.17
N ARG A 26 -7.23 -15.10 7.59
CA ARG A 26 -6.66 -15.63 8.84
C ARG A 26 -6.26 -14.57 9.85
N LEU A 27 -5.89 -13.39 9.38
CA LEU A 27 -5.30 -12.33 10.20
C LEU A 27 -6.09 -11.05 10.05
N ALA A 28 -6.18 -10.29 11.13
CA ALA A 28 -6.68 -8.94 11.12
C ALA A 28 -5.70 -8.04 11.88
N MET A 29 -5.46 -6.85 11.35
CA MET A 29 -4.61 -5.84 11.96
C MET A 29 -5.32 -4.49 11.95
N SER A 30 -5.04 -3.70 12.98
CA SER A 30 -5.41 -2.30 13.05
C SER A 30 -4.26 -1.49 13.59
N ALA A 31 -4.02 -0.32 13.02
CA ALA A 31 -3.07 0.65 13.52
C ALA A 31 -3.77 2.00 13.73
N VAL A 32 -3.44 2.68 14.82
CA VAL A 32 -4.07 3.95 15.23
C VAL A 32 -2.98 4.90 15.69
N ALA A 33 -3.10 6.17 15.33
CA ALA A 33 -2.20 7.23 15.74
C ALA A 33 -2.95 8.53 16.07
N PRO A 34 -2.38 9.42 16.90
CA PRO A 34 -2.96 10.73 17.18
C PRO A 34 -3.06 11.60 15.91
N ALA A 35 -4.23 12.19 15.67
CA ALA A 35 -4.50 13.02 14.48
C ALA A 35 -3.81 14.40 14.51
N ASP A 36 -3.30 14.83 15.67
CA ASP A 36 -2.52 16.07 15.81
C ASP A 36 -1.06 15.92 15.34
N ARG A 37 -0.57 14.67 15.27
CA ARG A 37 0.81 14.35 14.87
C ARG A 37 0.89 13.77 13.46
N TRP A 38 -0.14 13.07 13.01
CA TRP A 38 -0.15 12.34 11.74
C TRP A 38 -1.39 12.70 10.93
N ARG A 39 -1.19 12.92 9.63
CA ARG A 39 -2.26 13.22 8.66
C ARG A 39 -2.96 11.96 8.20
N GLY A 40 -2.26 10.83 8.16
CA GLY A 40 -2.86 9.57 7.79
C GLY A 40 -1.99 8.36 8.07
N ILE A 41 -2.66 7.22 8.20
CA ILE A 41 -2.03 5.91 8.34
C ILE A 41 -2.77 4.93 7.43
N GLY A 42 -2.01 4.10 6.74
CA GLY A 42 -2.52 3.03 5.90
C GLY A 42 -1.73 1.77 6.20
N ILE A 43 -2.43 0.68 6.45
CA ILE A 43 -1.83 -0.65 6.55
C ILE A 43 -2.52 -1.57 5.56
N ASP A 44 -1.76 -2.52 5.05
CA ASP A 44 -2.33 -3.60 4.27
C ASP A 44 -1.66 -4.94 4.57
N LEU A 45 -2.45 -5.99 4.47
CA LEU A 45 -2.09 -7.36 4.78
C LEU A 45 -2.54 -8.21 3.62
N GLU A 46 -1.59 -8.81 2.90
CA GLU A 46 -1.90 -9.58 1.70
C GLU A 46 -1.18 -10.92 1.70
N HIS A 47 -1.93 -11.96 1.30
CA HIS A 47 -1.37 -13.27 1.04
C HIS A 47 -0.86 -13.32 -0.41
N LEU A 48 0.17 -14.11 -0.68
CA LEU A 48 0.61 -14.33 -2.05
C LEU A 48 -0.56 -14.79 -2.91
N ALA A 49 -0.74 -14.09 -4.04
CA ALA A 49 -1.78 -14.41 -4.99
C ALA A 49 -1.56 -15.81 -5.57
N ASP A 50 -2.65 -16.57 -5.71
CA ASP A 50 -2.62 -17.84 -6.44
C ASP A 50 -2.24 -17.61 -7.92
N PRO A 51 -1.75 -18.64 -8.62
CA PRO A 51 -1.28 -18.47 -10.00
C PRO A 51 -2.31 -17.85 -10.96
N ASP A 52 -3.60 -18.14 -10.77
CA ASP A 52 -4.69 -17.60 -11.59
C ASP A 52 -4.89 -16.10 -11.32
N ALA A 53 -4.82 -15.66 -10.06
CA ALA A 53 -4.92 -14.25 -9.69
C ALA A 53 -3.65 -13.45 -10.06
N GLN A 54 -2.48 -14.08 -10.15
CA GLN A 54 -1.22 -13.38 -10.47
C GLN A 54 -1.25 -12.67 -11.82
N ALA A 55 -1.82 -13.29 -12.85
CA ALA A 55 -1.92 -12.67 -14.17
C ALA A 55 -2.80 -11.41 -14.15
N ALA A 56 -3.94 -11.49 -13.46
CA ALA A 56 -4.85 -10.36 -13.29
C ALA A 56 -4.23 -9.24 -12.45
N LEU A 57 -3.54 -9.61 -11.37
CA LEU A 57 -2.83 -8.69 -10.49
C LEU A 57 -1.75 -7.93 -11.28
N ARG A 58 -0.91 -8.66 -12.01
CA ARG A 58 0.14 -8.07 -12.84
C ARG A 58 -0.42 -7.08 -13.86
N ALA A 59 -1.54 -7.40 -14.52
CA ALA A 59 -2.14 -6.54 -15.53
C ALA A 59 -2.74 -5.24 -14.95
N ARG A 60 -3.13 -5.25 -13.67
CA ARG A 60 -3.81 -4.13 -13.01
C ARG A 60 -2.89 -3.26 -12.14
N VAL A 61 -1.89 -3.87 -11.50
CA VAL A 61 -1.13 -3.24 -10.42
C VAL A 61 0.15 -2.56 -10.91
N VAL A 62 0.80 -3.13 -11.93
CA VAL A 62 2.10 -2.66 -12.41
C VAL A 62 2.04 -2.29 -13.89
N ASN A 63 2.69 -1.19 -14.23
CA ASN A 63 3.01 -0.83 -15.61
C ASN A 63 4.32 -1.49 -16.07
N ALA A 64 4.69 -1.28 -17.34
CA ALA A 64 5.88 -1.90 -17.93
C ALA A 64 7.19 -1.54 -17.22
N SER A 65 7.33 -0.30 -16.74
CA SER A 65 8.54 0.16 -16.04
C SER A 65 8.64 -0.41 -14.62
N GLU A 66 7.51 -0.49 -13.90
CA GLU A 66 7.45 -1.11 -12.58
C GLU A 66 7.77 -2.60 -12.69
N LEU A 67 7.20 -3.28 -13.68
CA LEU A 67 7.48 -4.68 -13.94
C LEU A 67 8.96 -4.94 -14.26
N ALA A 68 9.60 -4.08 -15.06
CA ALA A 68 11.03 -4.21 -15.35
C ALA A 68 11.91 -4.05 -14.09
N LEU A 69 11.53 -3.14 -13.19
CA LEU A 69 12.17 -2.99 -11.88
C LEU A 69 12.00 -4.28 -11.05
N LEU A 70 10.78 -4.82 -10.98
CA LEU A 70 10.53 -6.07 -10.23
C LEU A 70 11.28 -7.26 -10.82
N GLN A 71 11.39 -7.35 -12.16
CA GLN A 71 12.17 -8.40 -12.81
C GLN A 71 13.65 -8.30 -12.47
N THR A 72 14.20 -7.08 -12.39
CA THR A 72 15.61 -6.88 -12.00
C THR A 72 15.88 -7.39 -10.58
N LEU A 73 14.97 -7.13 -9.63
CA LEU A 73 15.06 -7.63 -8.25
C LEU A 73 14.91 -9.16 -8.19
N HIS A 74 14.00 -9.70 -9.00
CA HIS A 74 13.82 -11.14 -9.11
C HIS A 74 15.07 -11.84 -9.63
N ASP A 75 15.65 -11.34 -10.72
CA ASP A 75 16.85 -11.90 -11.35
C ASP A 75 18.08 -11.78 -10.43
N ALA A 76 18.11 -10.76 -9.56
CA ALA A 76 19.11 -10.60 -8.51
C ALA A 76 18.93 -11.56 -7.32
N GLY A 77 17.79 -12.26 -7.25
CA GLY A 77 17.47 -13.20 -6.17
C GLY A 77 16.94 -12.55 -4.89
N ASP A 78 16.51 -11.27 -4.94
CA ASP A 78 16.01 -10.56 -3.76
C ASP A 78 14.67 -11.12 -3.26
N ALA A 79 13.78 -11.48 -4.19
CA ALA A 79 12.48 -12.09 -3.91
C ALA A 79 11.92 -12.76 -5.17
N THR A 80 10.92 -13.62 -5.00
CA THR A 80 10.17 -14.18 -6.12
C THR A 80 9.26 -13.12 -6.75
N LEU A 81 8.98 -13.22 -8.06
CA LEU A 81 8.22 -12.19 -8.77
C LEU A 81 6.78 -12.06 -8.25
N ASP A 82 6.16 -13.16 -7.82
CA ASP A 82 4.84 -13.18 -7.17
C ASP A 82 4.83 -12.45 -5.82
N ALA A 83 5.88 -12.61 -5.02
CA ALA A 83 6.08 -11.88 -3.77
C ALA A 83 6.24 -10.38 -4.01
N LEU A 84 7.00 -10.00 -5.04
CA LEU A 84 7.17 -8.60 -5.44
C LEU A 84 5.86 -7.98 -5.95
N LEU A 85 5.10 -8.69 -6.79
CA LEU A 85 3.80 -8.21 -7.28
C LEU A 85 2.79 -8.02 -6.13
N THR A 86 2.72 -8.99 -5.22
CA THR A 86 1.87 -8.92 -4.03
C THR A 86 2.28 -7.76 -3.12
N LEU A 87 3.59 -7.57 -2.92
CA LEU A 87 4.13 -6.43 -2.17
C LEU A 87 3.73 -5.08 -2.81
N VAL A 88 3.85 -4.93 -4.13
CA VAL A 88 3.46 -3.68 -4.80
C VAL A 88 1.98 -3.41 -4.65
N PHE A 89 1.14 -4.43 -4.83
CA PHE A 89 -0.30 -4.30 -4.62
C PHE A 89 -0.61 -3.81 -3.19
N SER A 90 -0.09 -4.51 -2.19
CA SER A 90 -0.26 -4.18 -0.78
C SER A 90 0.24 -2.75 -0.46
N ALA A 91 1.37 -2.35 -1.06
CA ALA A 91 1.93 -1.03 -0.86
C ALA A 91 1.06 0.09 -1.46
N LYS A 92 0.49 -0.11 -2.65
CA LYS A 92 -0.44 0.83 -3.28
C LYS A 92 -1.74 0.95 -2.47
N GLU A 93 -2.29 -0.17 -1.98
CA GLU A 93 -3.43 -0.17 -1.06
C GLU A 93 -3.12 0.57 0.26
N SER A 94 -1.91 0.41 0.80
CA SER A 94 -1.47 1.16 1.99
C SER A 94 -1.39 2.66 1.74
N LEU A 95 -0.90 3.09 0.57
CA LEU A 95 -0.91 4.50 0.18
C LEU A 95 -2.35 5.02 0.04
N PHE A 96 -3.22 4.26 -0.62
CA PHE A 96 -4.64 4.60 -0.76
C PHE A 96 -5.29 4.83 0.60
N LYS A 97 -5.21 3.84 1.50
CA LYS A 97 -5.79 3.93 2.86
C LYS A 97 -5.20 5.07 3.67
N ALA A 98 -3.89 5.32 3.56
CA ALA A 98 -3.23 6.42 4.25
C ALA A 98 -3.69 7.79 3.76
N SER A 99 -4.17 7.90 2.52
CA SER A 99 -4.42 9.17 1.84
C SER A 99 -5.90 9.48 1.67
N PHE A 100 -6.77 8.47 1.67
CA PHE A 100 -8.19 8.58 1.30
C PHE A 100 -8.95 9.66 2.09
N ALA A 101 -8.73 9.76 3.40
CA ALA A 101 -9.41 10.76 4.25
C ALA A 101 -9.06 12.21 3.85
N VAL A 102 -7.85 12.45 3.33
CA VAL A 102 -7.40 13.78 2.89
C VAL A 102 -7.75 14.03 1.42
N VAL A 103 -7.65 12.98 0.58
CA VAL A 103 -7.93 13.08 -0.87
C VAL A 103 -9.44 13.19 -1.13
N GLY A 104 -10.28 12.51 -0.34
CA GLY A 104 -11.74 12.60 -0.41
C GLY A 104 -12.37 12.06 -1.69
N ARG A 105 -11.60 11.40 -2.55
CA ARG A 105 -12.04 10.73 -3.78
C ARG A 105 -11.27 9.44 -4.00
N TYR A 106 -11.84 8.56 -4.80
CA TYR A 106 -11.13 7.39 -5.30
C TYR A 106 -10.04 7.80 -6.32
N PHE A 107 -8.94 7.06 -6.31
CA PHE A 107 -7.87 7.06 -7.31
C PHE A 107 -7.37 5.62 -7.44
N ASP A 108 -6.96 5.23 -8.64
CA ASP A 108 -6.50 3.87 -8.92
C ASP A 108 -4.98 3.77 -8.98
N PHE A 109 -4.47 2.55 -9.23
CA PHE A 109 -3.05 2.24 -9.25
C PHE A 109 -2.23 2.96 -10.33
N SER A 110 -2.88 3.66 -11.27
CA SER A 110 -2.19 4.50 -12.25
C SER A 110 -1.78 5.86 -11.68
N ALA A 111 -2.37 6.28 -10.56
CA ALA A 111 -2.04 7.53 -9.87
C ALA A 111 -0.68 7.47 -9.15
N GLU A 112 -0.07 6.29 -9.03
CA GLU A 112 1.25 6.12 -8.44
C GLU A 112 2.10 5.08 -9.18
N GLN A 113 3.41 5.24 -9.06
CA GLN A 113 4.41 4.39 -9.68
C GLN A 113 5.47 3.96 -8.67
N VAL A 114 5.82 2.67 -8.65
CA VAL A 114 6.99 2.19 -7.92
C VAL A 114 8.27 2.70 -8.58
N THR A 115 9.09 3.39 -7.79
CA THR A 115 10.37 3.97 -8.26
C THR A 115 11.58 3.33 -7.61
N GLY A 116 11.39 2.54 -6.55
CA GLY A 116 12.45 1.80 -5.90
C GLY A 116 11.90 0.81 -4.89
N VAL A 117 12.60 -0.30 -4.72
CA VAL A 117 12.35 -1.29 -3.68
C VAL A 117 13.69 -1.69 -3.09
N ASN A 118 13.78 -1.69 -1.77
CA ASN A 118 14.91 -2.22 -1.03
C ASN A 118 14.38 -3.34 -0.12
N VAL A 119 14.55 -4.59 -0.58
CA VAL A 119 14.03 -5.77 0.11
C VAL A 119 14.68 -5.96 1.47
N ALA A 120 16.00 -5.81 1.55
CA ALA A 120 16.74 -5.93 2.80
C ALA A 120 16.33 -4.89 3.85
N ALA A 121 16.01 -3.67 3.42
CA ALA A 121 15.57 -2.60 4.31
C ALA A 121 14.06 -2.61 4.60
N GLY A 122 13.27 -3.47 3.93
CA GLY A 122 11.82 -3.49 4.06
C GLY A 122 11.17 -2.17 3.65
N CYS A 123 11.66 -1.53 2.58
CA CYS A 123 11.17 -0.23 2.12
C CYS A 123 10.89 -0.23 0.61
N LEU A 124 9.74 0.32 0.23
CA LEU A 124 9.31 0.54 -1.14
C LEU A 124 8.99 2.02 -1.32
N GLN A 125 9.35 2.61 -2.46
CA GLN A 125 9.07 4.01 -2.76
C GLN A 125 8.06 4.14 -3.91
N LEU A 126 6.91 4.74 -3.60
CA LEU A 126 5.92 5.16 -4.59
C LEU A 126 6.16 6.63 -4.96
N ARG A 127 5.91 6.99 -6.21
CA ARG A 127 5.86 8.37 -6.70
C ARG A 127 4.47 8.65 -7.25
N LEU A 128 3.87 9.77 -6.88
CA LEU A 128 2.57 10.16 -7.43
C LEU A 128 2.71 10.63 -8.89
N CYS A 129 1.90 10.07 -9.78
CA CYS A 129 1.83 10.41 -11.20
C CYS A 129 0.91 11.61 -11.48
N GLU A 130 0.00 11.91 -10.55
CA GLU A 130 -0.90 13.06 -10.60
C GLU A 130 -0.96 13.77 -9.24
N SER A 131 -1.53 14.98 -9.22
CA SER A 131 -1.82 15.68 -7.98
C SER A 131 -3.12 15.15 -7.37
N LEU A 132 -3.01 14.44 -6.24
CA LEU A 132 -4.19 13.88 -5.55
C LEU A 132 -4.92 14.96 -4.73
N CYS A 133 -4.15 15.80 -4.04
CA CYS A 133 -4.63 16.95 -3.25
C CYS A 133 -3.45 17.91 -2.97
N PRO A 134 -3.68 19.11 -2.39
CA PRO A 134 -2.59 20.07 -2.14
C PRO A 134 -1.42 19.55 -1.29
N SER A 135 -1.66 18.58 -0.38
CA SER A 135 -0.61 17.96 0.43
C SER A 135 0.05 16.74 -0.23
N LEU A 136 -0.48 16.25 -1.34
CA LEU A 136 0.02 15.12 -2.13
C LEU A 136 0.08 15.53 -3.61
N PRO A 137 1.00 16.44 -3.98
CA PRO A 137 1.16 16.89 -5.35
C PRO A 137 1.76 15.80 -6.24
N ALA A 138 1.72 16.00 -7.56
CA ALA A 138 2.44 15.16 -8.51
C ALA A 138 3.95 15.13 -8.17
N ASP A 139 4.60 14.01 -8.51
CA ASP A 139 6.00 13.67 -8.20
C ASP A 139 6.34 13.56 -6.70
N HIS A 140 5.36 13.68 -5.80
CA HIS A 140 5.61 13.45 -4.37
C HIS A 140 6.04 12.00 -4.13
N LEU A 141 7.13 11.83 -3.36
CA LEU A 141 7.66 10.53 -2.99
C LEU A 141 7.01 10.05 -1.69
N CYS A 142 6.42 8.87 -1.76
CA CYS A 142 5.70 8.20 -0.68
C CYS A 142 6.45 6.93 -0.30
N PRO A 143 7.32 6.97 0.73
CA PRO A 143 7.91 5.74 1.27
C PRO A 143 6.84 4.87 1.93
N VAL A 144 6.95 3.57 1.72
CA VAL A 144 6.10 2.52 2.29
C VAL A 144 7.01 1.50 2.95
N GLY A 145 6.81 1.27 4.24
CA GLY A 145 7.49 0.20 4.96
C GLY A 145 6.79 -1.13 4.72
N PHE A 146 7.54 -2.23 4.76
CA PHE A 146 6.98 -3.57 4.65
C PHE A 146 7.75 -4.62 5.42
N GLY A 147 7.09 -5.73 5.70
CA GLY A 147 7.68 -6.93 6.29
C GLY A 147 6.85 -8.16 5.95
N TRP A 148 7.44 -9.34 6.17
CA TRP A 148 6.75 -10.61 5.98
C TRP A 148 6.32 -11.14 7.35
N VAL A 149 5.01 -11.35 7.51
CA VAL A 149 4.45 -11.96 8.73
C VAL A 149 4.80 -13.46 8.78
N ASP A 150 4.77 -14.09 7.61
CA ASP A 150 5.18 -15.45 7.33
C ASP A 150 5.67 -15.53 5.87
N PRO A 151 6.17 -16.68 5.37
CA PRO A 151 6.70 -16.79 4.01
C PRO A 151 5.69 -16.53 2.88
N GLN A 152 4.41 -16.34 3.18
CA GLN A 152 3.34 -16.15 2.21
C GLN A 152 2.49 -14.90 2.48
N THR A 153 2.76 -14.15 3.54
CA THR A 153 1.92 -13.02 3.94
C THR A 153 2.76 -11.78 4.17
N VAL A 154 2.54 -10.75 3.35
CA VAL A 154 3.19 -9.45 3.47
C VAL A 154 2.31 -8.51 4.28
N VAL A 155 2.95 -7.67 5.10
CA VAL A 155 2.35 -6.48 5.69
C VAL A 155 3.06 -5.26 5.14
N THR A 156 2.30 -4.28 4.69
CA THR A 156 2.81 -2.97 4.28
C THR A 156 2.19 -1.88 5.13
N TYR A 157 2.91 -0.77 5.32
CA TYR A 157 2.40 0.37 6.07
C TYR A 157 2.96 1.69 5.57
N ARG A 158 2.15 2.74 5.70
CA ARG A 158 2.55 4.13 5.48
C ARG A 158 1.93 5.02 6.56
N VAL A 159 2.73 5.92 7.11
CA VAL A 159 2.29 6.98 8.03
C VAL A 159 2.91 8.30 7.56
N TRP A 160 2.14 9.38 7.56
CA TRP A 160 2.56 10.70 7.05
C TRP A 160 1.76 11.84 7.67
#